data_AF-G0QFQ8-F1
#
_entry.id   AF-G0QFQ8-F1
#
_cell.length_a   1.000
_cell.length_b   1.000
_cell.length_c   1.000
_cell.angle_alpha   90.00
_cell.angle_beta   90.00
_cell.angle_gamma   90.00
#
_symmetry.space_group_name_H-M   'P 1'
#
loop_
_entity.id
_entity.type
_entity.pdbx_description
1 polymer ?
#
loop_
_entity_poly.entity_id
_entity_poly.type
_entity_poly.pdbx_seq_one_letter_code
_entity_poly.pdbx_strand_id
1 'polypeptide(L)'
;MQSQGSIQEETRNTLKGRSSLKMKSELEVETNFPKQLKMILEPSLSGNNAVKHKIRTSDSSVTIQTEVDTMGQLRGGTDGALRLLSLSKKILEEQ
;
A
#
# COMPACT_ATOMS: atom_id res chain seq x y z
N MET A 1 -40.24 -13.29 -52.92
CA MET A 1 -39.28 -12.17 -52.95
C MET A 1 -38.88 -11.85 -51.51
N GLN A 2 -37.60 -12.08 -51.19
CA GLN A 2 -36.73 -11.45 -50.16
C GLN A 2 -37.29 -11.32 -48.72
N SER A 3 -36.91 -12.15 -47.73
CA SER A 3 -35.69 -12.10 -46.88
C SER A 3 -35.36 -10.69 -46.36
N GLN A 4 -35.39 -10.41 -45.06
CA GLN A 4 -34.30 -10.60 -44.07
C GLN A 4 -34.92 -10.48 -42.66
N GLY A 5 -34.60 -11.24 -41.61
CA GLY A 5 -33.38 -11.99 -41.33
C GLY A 5 -32.38 -11.12 -40.56
N SER A 6 -32.62 -10.84 -39.28
CA SER A 6 -31.64 -10.18 -38.40
C SER A 6 -31.42 -11.02 -37.15
N ILE A 7 -30.27 -11.69 -37.10
CA ILE A 7 -29.75 -12.46 -35.96
C ILE A 7 -28.41 -11.84 -35.56
N GLN A 8 -28.26 -11.59 -34.24
CA GLN A 8 -27.02 -11.45 -33.44
C GLN A 8 -26.10 -10.26 -33.81
N GLU A 9 -25.30 -9.64 -32.93
CA GLU A 9 -24.48 -10.17 -31.84
C GLU A 9 -24.32 -9.16 -30.69
N GLU A 10 -24.12 -9.74 -29.50
CA GLU A 10 -23.34 -9.29 -28.36
C GLU A 10 -22.68 -7.89 -28.37
N THR A 11 -22.95 -7.14 -27.30
CA THR A 11 -21.90 -6.97 -26.27
C THR A 11 -22.54 -6.68 -24.92
N ARG A 12 -22.66 -7.72 -24.09
CA ARG A 12 -22.78 -7.56 -22.64
C ARG A 12 -21.45 -6.97 -22.18
N ASN A 13 -21.42 -5.68 -21.86
CA ASN A 13 -20.27 -5.10 -21.19
C ASN A 13 -20.29 -5.52 -19.72
N THR A 14 -20.04 -6.81 -19.45
CA THR A 14 -19.68 -7.28 -18.12
C THR A 14 -18.28 -6.77 -17.82
N LEU A 15 -18.20 -5.60 -17.18
CA LEU A 15 -17.03 -5.13 -16.45
C LEU A 15 -16.82 -6.01 -15.19
N LYS A 16 -16.62 -7.32 -15.39
CA LYS A 16 -16.00 -8.20 -14.40
C LYS A 16 -14.51 -8.23 -14.75
N GLY A 17 -13.71 -7.56 -13.91
CA GLY A 17 -12.26 -7.67 -13.98
C GLY A 17 -11.52 -6.36 -14.16
N ARG A 18 -11.78 -5.33 -13.34
CA ARG A 18 -10.72 -4.36 -13.05
C ARG A 18 -9.84 -4.97 -11.97
N SER A 19 -8.81 -5.70 -12.37
CA SER A 19 -7.61 -5.78 -11.53
C SER A 19 -7.12 -4.33 -11.41
N SER A 20 -7.44 -3.63 -10.31
CA SER A 20 -6.78 -2.35 -10.06
C SER A 20 -5.29 -2.67 -9.97
N LEU A 21 -4.51 -2.13 -10.90
CA LEU A 21 -3.06 -2.21 -10.81
C LEU A 21 -2.69 -1.45 -9.53
N LYS A 22 -2.41 -2.22 -8.47
CA LYS A 22 -2.06 -1.66 -7.19
C LYS A 22 -0.64 -1.14 -7.23
N MET A 23 -0.49 0.14 -6.93
CA MET A 23 0.81 0.78 -6.81
C MET A 23 1.43 0.39 -5.47
N LYS A 24 2.74 0.16 -5.47
CA LYS A 24 3.50 -0.25 -4.30
C LYS A 24 4.74 0.62 -4.12
N SER A 25 5.06 0.91 -2.87
CA SER A 25 6.34 1.49 -2.45
C SER A 25 6.90 0.65 -1.30
N GLU A 26 8.22 0.51 -1.26
CA GLU A 26 8.93 -0.13 -0.16
C GLU A 26 9.97 0.86 0.37
N LEU A 27 9.95 1.05 1.69
CA LEU A 27 10.90 1.86 2.44
C LEU A 27 11.61 0.94 3.43
N GLU A 28 12.92 0.77 3.27
CA GLU A 28 13.76 0.06 4.23
C GLU A 28 14.62 1.05 5.01
N VAL A 29 14.69 0.87 6.32
CA VAL A 29 15.51 1.70 7.21
C VAL A 29 16.30 0.84 8.17
N GLU A 30 17.61 1.08 8.20
CA GLU A 30 18.53 0.48 9.15
C GLU A 30 18.36 1.08 10.56
N THR A 31 18.42 0.20 11.56
CA THR A 31 18.18 0.53 12.96
C THR A 31 18.66 -0.58 13.89
N ASN A 32 19.11 -0.20 15.08
CA ASN A 32 19.45 -1.14 16.16
C ASN A 32 18.21 -1.65 16.92
N PHE A 33 17.02 -1.08 16.64
CA PHE A 33 15.78 -1.34 17.38
C PHE A 33 14.61 -1.75 16.46
N PRO A 34 14.78 -2.74 15.54
CA PRO A 34 13.77 -3.03 14.52
C PRO A 34 12.45 -3.53 15.13
N LYS A 35 12.52 -4.32 16.20
CA LYS A 35 11.34 -4.85 16.90
C LYS A 35 10.55 -3.74 17.59
N GLN A 36 11.24 -2.83 18.31
CA GLN A 36 10.59 -1.70 18.99
C GLN A 36 9.96 -0.75 17.97
N LEU A 37 10.65 -0.44 16.87
CA LEU A 37 10.09 0.38 15.80
C LEU A 37 8.84 -0.24 15.21
N LYS A 38 8.85 -1.54 14.91
CA LYS A 38 7.66 -2.24 14.44
C LYS A 38 6.48 -2.11 15.42
N MET A 39 6.72 -2.30 16.73
CA MET A 39 5.68 -2.16 17.75
C MET A 39 5.04 -0.77 17.80
N ILE A 40 5.81 0.29 17.52
CA ILE A 40 5.29 1.66 17.48
C ILE A 40 4.54 1.91 16.16
N LEU A 41 5.09 1.43 15.05
CA LEU A 41 4.60 1.74 13.72
C LEU A 41 3.35 0.94 13.34
N GLU A 42 3.23 -0.34 13.73
CA GLU A 42 2.07 -1.18 13.40
C GLU A 42 0.72 -0.56 13.79
N PRO A 43 0.51 -0.10 15.03
CA PRO A 43 -0.75 0.56 15.39
C PRO A 43 -0.89 1.97 14.81
N SER A 44 0.23 2.65 14.52
CA SER A 44 0.20 4.01 13.96
C SER A 44 -0.11 4.02 12.45
N LEU A 45 0.21 2.93 11.76
CA LEU A 45 0.00 2.73 10.32
C LEU A 45 -1.13 1.74 10.02
N SER A 46 -1.91 1.33 11.02
CA SER A 46 -3.13 0.57 10.78
C SER A 46 -4.17 1.47 10.10
N GLY A 47 -4.15 1.47 8.77
CA GLY A 47 -4.94 2.36 7.93
C GLY A 47 -6.33 1.84 7.61
N ASN A 48 -7.13 2.73 7.00
CA ASN A 48 -8.40 2.39 6.37
C ASN A 48 -8.17 1.65 5.03
N ASN A 49 -9.22 1.14 4.40
CA ASN A 49 -9.12 0.29 3.20
C ASN A 49 -8.37 0.91 2.00
N ALA A 50 -8.16 2.23 1.97
CA ALA A 50 -7.56 2.96 0.85
C ALA A 50 -6.02 2.94 0.84
N VAL A 51 -5.37 2.76 2.00
CA VAL A 51 -3.91 2.68 2.12
C VAL A 51 -3.56 1.51 3.01
N LYS A 52 -2.87 0.52 2.44
CA LYS A 52 -2.45 -0.68 3.17
C LYS A 52 -0.96 -0.59 3.45
N HIS A 53 -0.59 -0.73 4.72
CA HIS A 53 0.79 -0.85 5.15
C HIS A 53 1.08 -2.28 5.60
N LYS A 54 2.24 -2.81 5.21
CA LYS A 54 2.79 -4.07 5.72
C LYS A 54 4.18 -3.79 6.26
N ILE A 55 4.38 -4.08 7.54
CA ILE A 55 5.65 -3.85 8.23
C ILE A 55 6.35 -5.18 8.45
N ARG A 56 7.62 -5.25 8.03
CA ARG A 56 8.49 -6.40 8.22
C ARG A 56 9.75 -5.93 8.93
N THR A 57 10.39 -6.85 9.64
CA THR A 57 11.62 -6.59 10.39
C THR A 57 12.63 -7.66 10.05
N SER A 58 13.88 -7.26 9.89
CA SER A 58 15.06 -8.12 9.97
C SER A 58 15.76 -7.90 11.32
N ASP A 59 16.96 -8.44 11.49
CA ASP A 59 17.78 -8.23 12.69
C ASP A 59 18.31 -6.79 12.79
N SER A 60 18.43 -6.07 11.67
CA SER A 60 19.04 -4.73 11.60
C SER A 60 18.23 -3.70 10.81
N SER A 61 17.04 -4.05 10.31
CA SER A 61 16.22 -3.16 9.52
C SER A 61 14.72 -3.33 9.74
N VAL A 62 13.97 -2.27 9.42
CA VAL A 62 12.51 -2.27 9.30
C VAL A 62 12.15 -1.93 7.86
N THR A 63 11.28 -2.73 7.26
CA THR A 63 10.72 -2.48 5.93
C THR A 63 9.24 -2.15 6.04
N ILE A 64 8.84 -0.99 5.51
CA ILE A 64 7.44 -0.58 5.37
C ILE A 64 7.06 -0.68 3.89
N GLN A 65 6.13 -1.58 3.58
CA GLN A 65 5.53 -1.69 2.27
C GLN A 65 4.17 -0.97 2.27
N THR A 66 3.98 -0.04 1.34
CA THR A 66 2.73 0.71 1.15
C THR A 66 2.07 0.27 -0.15
N GLU A 67 0.81 -0.13 -0.10
CA GLU A 67 0.01 -0.55 -1.25
C GLU A 67 -1.27 0.31 -1.36
N VAL A 68 -1.51 0.87 -2.56
CA VAL A 68 -2.59 1.84 -2.81
C VAL A 68 -3.15 1.70 -4.24
N ASP A 69 -4.30 2.35 -4.50
CA ASP A 69 -4.92 2.37 -5.82
C ASP A 69 -4.56 3.62 -6.65
N THR A 70 -4.08 4.70 -6.02
CA THR A 70 -3.76 5.97 -6.71
C THR A 70 -2.40 6.54 -6.32
N MET A 71 -1.78 7.32 -7.23
CA MET A 71 -0.51 8.01 -6.96
C MET A 71 -0.62 9.02 -5.81
N GLY A 72 -1.77 9.71 -5.68
CA GLY A 72 -2.01 10.65 -4.58
C GLY A 72 -1.99 9.97 -3.21
N GLN A 73 -2.62 8.80 -3.11
CA GLN A 73 -2.55 7.94 -1.92
C GLN A 73 -1.13 7.42 -1.67
N LEU A 74 -0.38 7.07 -2.73
CA LEU A 74 1.00 6.59 -2.59
C LEU A 74 1.88 7.65 -1.95
N ARG A 75 1.81 8.89 -2.47
CA ARG A 75 2.55 10.03 -1.93
C ARG A 75 2.17 10.28 -0.48
N GLY A 76 0.88 10.45 -0.18
CA GLY A 76 0.42 10.74 1.18
C GLY A 76 0.73 9.62 2.17
N GLY A 77 0.52 8.36 1.78
CA GLY A 77 0.79 7.19 2.62
C GLY A 77 2.28 6.98 2.89
N THR A 78 3.13 7.22 1.88
CA THR A 78 4.59 7.10 2.05
C THR A 78 5.16 8.25 2.87
N ASP A 79 4.72 9.50 2.64
CA ASP A 79 5.13 10.66 3.44
C ASP A 79 4.73 10.50 4.92
N GLY A 80 3.52 10.00 5.18
CA GLY A 80 3.04 9.69 6.52
C GLY A 80 3.88 8.61 7.21
N ALA A 81 4.16 7.51 6.52
CA ALA A 81 5.00 6.42 7.02
C ALA A 81 6.43 6.91 7.34
N LEU A 82 7.04 7.70 6.45
CA LEU A 82 8.39 8.26 6.65
C LEU A 82 8.44 9.16 7.89
N ARG A 83 7.43 10.02 8.07
CA ARG A 83 7.38 10.94 9.22
C ARG A 83 7.25 10.21 10.54
N LEU A 84 6.35 9.22 10.62
CA LEU A 84 6.20 8.38 11.81
C LEU A 84 7.48 7.62 12.10
N LEU A 85 8.07 6.96 11.09
CA LEU A 85 9.33 6.24 11.22
C LEU A 85 10.46 7.12 11.75
N SER A 86 10.58 8.33 11.19
CA SER A 86 11.61 9.29 11.61
C SER A 86 11.44 9.74 13.06
N LEU A 87 10.20 9.98 13.50
CA LEU A 87 9.90 10.37 14.88
C LEU A 87 10.14 9.21 15.85
N SER A 88 9.65 8.01 15.53
CA SER A 88 9.85 6.82 16.35
C SER A 88 11.32 6.46 16.48
N LYS A 89 12.11 6.61 15.41
CA LYS A 89 13.55 6.35 15.43
C LYS A 89 14.27 7.32 16.37
N LYS A 90 13.98 8.62 16.28
CA LYS A 90 14.54 9.63 17.21
C LYS A 90 14.22 9.32 18.68
N ILE A 91 12.98 8.98 18.99
CA ILE A 91 12.56 8.64 20.37
C ILE A 91 13.32 7.43 20.93
N LEU A 92 13.69 6.47 20.07
CA LEU A 92 14.42 5.27 20.49
C LEU A 92 15.94 5.48 20.55
N GLU A 93 16.49 6.38 19.73
CA GLU A 93 17.92 6.69 19.70
C GLU A 93 18.36 7.73 20.75
N GLU A 94 17.41 8.53 21.26
CA GLU A 94 17.64 9.50 22.33
C GLU A 94 17.48 8.90 23.75
N GLN A 95 17.20 7.60 23.87
CA GLN A 95 17.18 6.84 25.13
C GLN A 95 18.54 6.20 25.42
#